data_AF-A0A923UK77-F1
#
_entry.id   AF-A0A923UK77-F1
#
_cell.length_a   1.000
_cell.length_b   1.000
_cell.length_c   1.000
_cell.angle_alpha   90.00
_cell.angle_beta   90.00
_cell.angle_gamma   90.00
#
_symmetry.space_group_name_H-M   'P 1'
#
loop_
_entity.id
_entity.type
_entity.pdbx_description
1 polymer ?
#
loop_
_entity_poly.entity_id
_entity_poly.type
_entity_poly.pdbx_seq_one_letter_code
_entity_poly.pdbx_strand_id
1 'polypeptide(L)' 'MLSIKEASELLGAPTTTLRNWAKEGKITSVRTEGGHRRYQVQDLIGGKKEKMLT' A
#
# COMPACT_ATOMS: atom_id res chain seq x y z
N MET A 1 -7.30 3.45 6.89
CA MET A 1 -6.86 3.05 5.54
C MET A 1 -6.64 4.31 4.72
N LEU A 2 -5.44 4.50 4.16
CA LEU A 2 -5.08 5.68 3.38
C LEU A 2 -5.49 5.53 1.92
N SER A 3 -5.89 6.63 1.29
CA SER A 3 -5.91 6.74 -0.16
C SER A 3 -4.50 6.69 -0.74
N ILE A 4 -4.40 6.49 -2.06
CA ILE A 4 -3.10 6.52 -2.74
C ILE A 4 -2.39 7.87 -2.61
N LYS A 5 -3.15 8.96 -2.49
CA LYS A 5 -2.61 10.31 -2.36
C LYS A 5 -2.01 10.52 -0.97
N GLU A 6 -2.75 10.18 0.07
CA GLU A 6 -2.26 10.26 1.45
C GLU A 6 -1.04 9.35 1.67
N ALA A 7 -1.05 8.14 1.10
CA ALA A 7 0.10 7.24 1.13
C ALA A 7 1.32 7.83 0.39
N SER A 8 1.08 8.56 -0.70
CA SER A 8 2.13 9.24 -1.48
C SER A 8 2.76 10.38 -0.71
N GLU A 9 1.94 11.19 -0.04
CA GLU A 9 2.39 12.29 0.82
C GLU A 9 3.15 11.76 2.04
N LEU A 10 2.67 10.68 2.67
CA LEU A 10 3.31 10.08 3.85
C LEU A 10 4.68 9.46 3.54
N LEU A 11 4.83 8.83 2.37
CA LEU A 11 6.09 8.19 1.96
C LEU A 11 7.02 9.10 1.15
N GLY A 12 6.55 10.29 0.75
CA GLY A 12 7.26 11.14 -0.21
C GLY A 12 7.49 10.49 -1.57
N ALA A 13 6.76 9.41 -1.89
CA ALA A 13 6.93 8.62 -3.10
C ALA A 13 5.77 8.88 -4.07
N PRO A 14 6.01 8.96 -5.40
CA PRO A 14 4.94 9.14 -6.38
C PRO A 14 3.86 8.04 -6.30
N THR A 15 2.60 8.40 -6.57
CA THR A 15 1.49 7.42 -6.59
C THR A 15 1.72 6.26 -7.56
N THR A 16 2.43 6.47 -8.67
CA THR A 16 2.84 5.42 -9.63
C THR A 16 3.77 4.40 -8.99
N THR A 17 4.74 4.86 -8.20
CA THR A 17 5.65 4.02 -7.43
C THR A 17 4.90 3.14 -6.45
N LEU A 18 3.90 3.70 -5.74
CA LEU A 18 3.04 2.91 -4.85
C LEU A 18 2.26 1.82 -5.59
N ARG A 19 1.74 2.11 -6.80
CA ARG A 19 1.05 1.09 -7.60
C ARG A 19 1.99 -0.04 -8.02
N ASN A 20 3.23 0.30 -8.38
CA ASN A 20 4.26 -0.67 -8.77
C ASN A 20 4.66 -1.52 -7.57
N TRP A 21 4.91 -0.92 -6.41
CA TRP A 21 5.20 -1.66 -5.18
C TRP A 21 4.07 -2.59 -4.76
N ALA A 22 2.81 -2.16 -4.92
CA ALA A 22 1.66 -3.02 -4.68
C ALA A 22 1.58 -4.18 -5.68
N LYS A 23 1.95 -3.94 -6.95
CA LYS A 23 2.03 -4.99 -7.99
C LYS A 23 3.16 -5.97 -7.73
N GLU A 24 4.29 -5.48 -7.22
CA GLU A 24 5.47 -6.26 -6.83
C GLU A 24 5.30 -6.98 -5.48
N GLY A 25 4.23 -6.69 -4.72
CA GLY A 25 3.97 -7.28 -3.40
C GLY A 25 4.82 -6.68 -2.28
N LYS A 26 5.45 -5.53 -2.49
CA LYS A 26 6.22 -4.79 -1.47
C LYS A 26 5.32 -4.10 -0.44
N ILE A 27 4.13 -3.67 -0.86
CA ILE A 27 3.10 -3.07 -0.01
C ILE A 27 1.75 -3.73 -0.29
N THR A 28 0.89 -3.81 0.71
CA THR A 28 -0.47 -4.36 0.53
C THR A 28 -1.45 -3.23 0.22
N SER A 29 -2.35 -3.48 -0.73
CA SER A 29 -3.49 -2.60 -1.01
C SER A 29 -4.79 -3.39 -0.99
N VAL A 30 -5.80 -2.86 -0.31
CA VAL A 30 -7.16 -3.39 -0.29
C VAL A 30 -8.00 -2.61 -1.30
N ARG A 31 -8.87 -3.31 -2.04
CA ARG A 31 -9.86 -2.65 -2.90
C ARG A 31 -11.15 -2.47 -2.13
N THR A 32 -11.72 -1.27 -2.18
CA THR A 32 -13.10 -1.03 -1.72
C THR A 32 -14.09 -1.59 -2.75
N GLU A 33 -15.36 -1.73 -2.36
CA GLU A 33 -16.47 -2.10 -3.27
C GLU A 33 -16.50 -1.25 -4.56
N GLY A 34 -16.20 0.05 -4.46
CA GLY A 34 -16.09 0.97 -5.60
C GLY A 34 -14.79 0.90 -6.40
N GLY A 35 -13.94 -0.11 -6.20
CA GLY A 35 -12.70 -0.32 -6.97
C GLY A 35 -11.49 0.54 -6.58
N HIS A 36 -11.64 1.48 -5.64
CA HIS A 36 -10.53 2.31 -5.17
C HIS A 36 -9.54 1.52 -4.32
N ARG A 37 -8.24 1.77 -4.52
CA ARG A 37 -7.17 1.18 -3.70
C ARG A 37 -7.01 1.96 -2.40
N ARG A 38 -6.93 1.21 -1.30
CA ARG A 38 -6.66 1.69 0.05
C ARG A 38 -5.43 1.00 0.60
N TYR A 39 -4.53 1.77 1.20
CA TYR A 39 -3.27 1.30 1.75
C TYR A 39 -3.35 1.32 3.28
N GLN A 40 -2.83 0.29 3.94
CA GLN A 40 -2.72 0.33 5.39
C GLN A 40 -1.41 1.02 5.78
N VAL A 41 -1.50 1.98 6.71
CA VAL A 41 -0.34 2.75 7.19
C VAL A 41 0.79 1.83 7.68
N GLN A 42 0.42 0.75 8.38
CA GLN A 42 1.34 -0.27 8.87
C GLN A 42 2.16 -0.95 7.75
N ASP A 43 1.59 -1.15 6.57
CA ASP A 43 2.31 -1.73 5.43
C ASP A 43 3.21 -0.72 4.71
N LEU A 44 3.01 0.58 4.96
CA LEU A 44 3.83 1.66 4.39
C LEU A 44 5.03 1.96 5.29
N ILE A 45 4.84 1.96 6.62
CA ILE A 45 5.87 2.33 7.60
C ILE A 45 6.71 1.11 8.02
N GLY A 46 6.15 -0.09 8.00
CA GLY A 46 6.82 -1.32 8.42
C GLY A 46 7.05 -2.26 7.24
N GLY A 47 8.26 -2.19 6.67
CA GLY A 47 8.72 -3.15 5.66
C GLY A 47 8.54 -4.59 6.14
N LYS A 48 7.90 -5.41 5.30
CA LYS A 48 7.61 -6.85 5.47
C LYS A 48 6.77 -7.20 6.69
N LYS A 49 5.47 -7.44 6.47
CA LYS A 49 4.81 -8.53 7.20
C LYS A 49 5.34 -9.84 6.65
N GLU A 50 6.17 -10.47 7.49
CA GLU A 50 6.55 -11.86 7.39
C GLU A 50 5.34 -12.70 6.97
N LYS A 51 5.50 -13.50 5.92
CA LYS A 51 4.50 -14.49 5.49
C LYS A 51 4.16 -15.36 6.70
N MET A 52 2.99 -15.13 7.28
CA MET A 52 2.45 -16.06 8.27
C MET A 52 1.98 -17.30 7.50
N LEU A 53 2.79 -18.35 7.61
CA LEU A 53 2.57 -19.69 7.09
C LEU A 53 1.24 -20.24 7.67
N THR A 54 0.35 -20.72 6.82
CA THR A 54 -0.67 -21.72 7.15
C THR A 54 -0.83 -22.62 5.94
#